data_AF-A0A1F4R3H8-F1
#
_entry.id   AF-A0A1F4R3H8-F1
#
_cell.length_a   1.000
_cell.length_b   1.000
_cell.length_c   1.000
_cell.angle_alpha   90.00
_cell.angle_beta   90.00
_cell.angle_gamma   90.00
#
_symmetry.space_group_name_H-M   'P 1'
#
loop_
_entity.id
_entity.type
_entity.pdbx_description
1 polymer ?
#
loop_
_entity_poly.entity_id
_entity_poly.type
_entity_poly.pdbx_seq_one_letter_code
_entity_poly.pdbx_strand_id
1 'polypeptide(L)'
;MPEFPPELEIHGDRGTAAIFDSRGYLAFWSSTLDRPSSLPERWALYASHYHEQEATAPSQASPEPHAEQIRDFVAAVREGRPPLVDGTEARKVLVVIEALYRSAERREWVELGAGE
;
A
#
# COMPACT_ATOMS: atom_id res chain seq x y z
N MET A 1 18.09 14.33 1.59
CA MET A 1 17.51 13.59 0.45
C MET A 1 16.15 14.19 0.17
N PRO A 2 15.79 14.51 -1.08
CA PRO A 2 14.40 14.80 -1.40
C PRO A 2 13.56 13.61 -0.96
N GLU A 3 12.45 13.87 -0.29
CA GLU A 3 11.49 12.84 0.08
C GLU A 3 10.58 12.56 -1.12
N PHE A 4 10.55 11.29 -1.53
CA PHE A 4 9.60 10.81 -2.52
C PHE A 4 8.35 10.32 -1.79
N PRO A 5 7.14 10.59 -2.30
CA PRO A 5 5.92 10.03 -1.72
C PRO A 5 5.98 8.49 -1.78
N PRO A 6 5.35 7.79 -0.82
CA PRO A 6 5.24 6.34 -0.90
C PRO A 6 4.45 5.95 -2.16
N GLU A 7 4.96 4.91 -2.83
CA GLU A 7 4.44 4.40 -4.10
C GLU A 7 4.12 2.91 -3.95
N LEU A 8 2.95 2.50 -4.45
CA LEU A 8 2.58 1.10 -4.61
C LEU A 8 2.04 0.87 -6.02
N GLU A 9 2.73 0.06 -6.80
CA GLU A 9 2.26 -0.42 -8.10
C GLU A 9 1.93 -1.91 -8.06
N ILE A 10 0.83 -2.27 -8.71
CA ILE A 10 0.37 -3.65 -8.89
C ILE A 10 0.25 -3.91 -10.39
N HIS A 11 1.08 -4.80 -10.90
CA HIS A 11 1.10 -5.20 -12.31
C HIS A 11 0.39 -6.54 -12.49
N GLY A 12 -0.69 -6.53 -13.26
CA GLY A 12 -1.43 -7.71 -13.67
C GLY A 12 -1.33 -7.96 -15.18
N ASP A 13 -1.81 -9.12 -15.61
CA ASP A 13 -1.90 -9.50 -17.03
C ASP A 13 -2.84 -8.59 -17.85
N ARG A 14 -3.76 -7.93 -17.17
CA ARG A 14 -4.83 -7.10 -17.76
C ARG A 14 -4.72 -5.61 -17.41
N GLY A 15 -3.59 -5.18 -16.84
CA GLY A 15 -3.36 -3.77 -16.53
C GLY A 15 -2.48 -3.52 -15.31
N THR A 16 -2.29 -2.25 -14.99
CA THR A 16 -1.53 -1.77 -13.84
C THR A 16 -2.39 -0.87 -12.97
N ALA A 17 -2.36 -1.07 -11.66
CA ALA A 17 -2.89 -0.16 -10.66
C ALA A 17 -1.72 0.50 -9.92
N ALA A 18 -1.79 1.81 -9.67
CA ALA A 18 -0.75 2.49 -8.91
C ALA A 18 -1.32 3.55 -7.96
N ILE A 19 -0.74 3.61 -6.76
CA ILE A 19 -1.09 4.52 -5.67
C ILE A 19 0.14 5.38 -5.38
N PHE A 20 -0.03 6.70 -5.42
CA PHE A 20 1.02 7.70 -5.19
C PHE A 20 0.46 8.78 -4.27
N ASP A 21 0.49 8.53 -2.98
CA ASP A 21 -0.11 9.46 -2.02
C ASP A 21 0.25 9.11 -0.58
N SER A 22 0.44 10.13 0.26
CA SER A 22 0.50 10.00 1.71
C SER A 22 -0.87 9.74 2.36
N ARG A 23 -1.97 9.91 1.63
CA ARG A 23 -3.35 9.66 2.08
C ARG A 23 -4.01 8.38 1.51
N GLY A 24 -3.30 7.61 0.70
CA GLY A 24 -3.77 6.30 0.21
C GLY A 24 -4.87 6.35 -0.85
N TYR A 25 -5.07 7.47 -1.56
CA TYR A 25 -5.99 7.53 -2.70
C TYR A 25 -5.39 6.82 -3.94
N LEU A 26 -6.22 6.06 -4.66
CA LEU A 26 -5.85 5.49 -5.95
C LEU A 26 -5.62 6.62 -6.96
N ALA A 27 -4.36 6.98 -7.18
CA ALA A 27 -3.97 8.06 -8.07
C ALA A 27 -3.99 7.63 -9.55
N PHE A 28 -3.82 6.34 -9.84
CA PHE A 28 -3.70 5.87 -11.22
C PHE A 28 -4.21 4.43 -11.42
N TRP A 29 -5.06 4.24 -12.42
CA TRP A 29 -5.48 2.92 -12.90
C TRP A 29 -5.39 2.85 -14.43
N SER A 30 -4.71 1.85 -14.96
CA SER A 30 -4.61 1.59 -16.40
C SER A 30 -4.96 0.13 -16.69
N SER A 31 -6.16 -0.09 -17.25
CA SER A 31 -6.59 -1.38 -17.80
C SER A 31 -6.11 -1.51 -19.24
N THR A 32 -5.51 -2.65 -19.62
CA THR A 32 -5.21 -2.97 -21.03
C THR A 32 -6.44 -3.48 -21.80
N LEU A 33 -7.57 -3.71 -21.13
CA LEU A 33 -8.77 -4.30 -21.72
C LEU A 33 -9.85 -3.29 -22.14
N ASP A 34 -10.07 -2.22 -21.36
CA ASP A 34 -11.24 -1.34 -21.59
C ASP A 34 -10.87 -0.01 -22.26
N ARG A 35 -9.62 0.46 -22.11
CA ARG A 35 -9.06 1.64 -22.79
C ARG A 35 -7.55 1.48 -22.97
N PRO A 36 -7.09 0.86 -24.08
CA PRO A 36 -5.66 0.81 -24.38
C PRO A 36 -5.16 2.23 -24.67
N SER A 37 -4.50 2.86 -23.69
CA SER A 37 -3.73 4.09 -23.90
C SER A 37 -2.25 3.75 -24.03
N SER A 38 -1.55 4.53 -24.85
CA SER A 38 -0.12 4.34 -25.05
C SER A 38 0.66 4.65 -23.76
N LEU A 39 1.84 4.03 -23.56
CA LEU A 39 2.72 4.34 -22.43
C LEU A 39 3.00 5.86 -22.26
N PRO A 40 3.20 6.65 -23.33
CA PRO A 40 3.32 8.11 -23.23
C PRO A 40 2.07 8.81 -22.70
N GLU A 41 0.86 8.42 -23.13
CA GLU A 41 -0.39 9.00 -22.61
C GLU A 41 -0.62 8.61 -21.15
N ARG A 42 -0.24 7.39 -20.77
CA ARG A 42 -0.23 6.94 -19.37
C ARG A 42 0.72 7.79 -18.52
N TRP A 43 1.92 8.07 -19.03
CA TRP A 43 2.90 8.91 -18.34
C TRP A 43 2.47 10.39 -18.26
N ALA A 44 1.78 10.89 -19.27
CA ALA A 44 1.22 12.24 -19.25
C ALA A 44 0.11 12.40 -18.20
N LEU A 45 -0.79 11.41 -18.08
CA LEU A 45 -1.80 11.36 -17.02
C LEU A 45 -1.19 11.19 -15.63
N TYR A 46 -0.15 10.36 -15.52
CA TYR A 46 0.69 10.22 -14.32
C TYR A 46 1.30 11.58 -13.92
N ALA A 47 1.92 12.29 -14.86
CA ALA A 47 2.58 13.56 -14.59
C ALA A 47 1.58 14.66 -14.25
N SER A 48 0.38 14.69 -14.84
CA SER A 48 -0.64 15.70 -14.54
C SER A 48 -1.15 15.59 -13.09
N HIS A 49 -1.41 14.38 -12.60
CA HIS A 49 -1.84 14.19 -11.21
C HIS A 49 -0.71 14.36 -10.19
N TYR A 50 0.53 14.07 -10.58
CA TYR A 50 1.71 14.33 -9.74
C TYR A 50 1.90 15.84 -9.46
N HIS A 51 1.60 16.72 -10.42
CA HIS A 51 1.74 18.17 -10.27
C HIS A 51 0.56 18.84 -9.53
N GLU A 52 -0.59 18.18 -9.43
CA GLU A 52 -1.73 18.66 -8.64
C GLU A 52 -1.54 18.44 -7.13
N GLN A 53 -0.59 17.59 -6.74
CA GLN A 53 -0.11 17.50 -5.37
C GLN A 53 0.94 18.59 -5.16
N GLU A 54 0.53 19.77 -4.68
CA GLU A 54 1.47 20.61 -3.93
C GLU A 54 2.14 19.68 -2.91
N ALA A 55 3.48 19.68 -2.84
CA ALA A 55 4.28 18.97 -1.86
C ALA A 55 3.89 19.46 -0.46
N THR A 56 2.72 19.05 -0.02
CA THR A 56 2.14 19.36 1.27
C THR A 56 2.99 18.55 2.21
N ALA A 57 3.61 19.23 3.16
CA ALA A 57 4.69 18.70 3.98
C ALA A 57 4.52 17.19 4.30
N PRO A 58 5.58 16.39 4.17
CA PRO A 58 5.65 14.93 4.37
C PRO A 58 5.11 14.42 5.73
N SER A 59 4.69 15.33 6.61
CA SER A 59 4.32 15.07 8.00
C SER A 59 2.81 14.90 8.25
N GLN A 60 1.96 15.10 7.24
CA GLN A 60 0.50 15.06 7.44
C GLN A 60 -0.08 13.73 6.95
N ALA A 61 0.29 12.63 7.63
CA ALA A 61 -0.51 11.41 7.52
C ALA A 61 -1.96 11.76 7.87
N SER A 62 -2.89 11.43 6.98
CA SER A 62 -4.32 11.64 7.21
C SER A 62 -4.74 10.87 8.47
N PRO A 63 -5.35 11.47 9.50
CA PRO A 63 -5.80 10.73 10.69
C PRO A 63 -7.01 9.82 10.41
N GLU A 64 -7.68 9.99 9.28
CA GLU A 64 -8.93 9.31 8.92
C GLU A 64 -8.80 7.78 8.89
N PRO A 65 -7.76 7.16 8.29
CA PRO A 65 -7.60 5.70 8.30
C PRO A 65 -7.44 5.14 9.72
N HIS A 66 -6.70 5.84 10.59
CA HIS A 66 -6.59 5.44 12.00
C HIS A 66 -7.93 5.56 12.74
N ALA A 67 -8.70 6.61 12.47
CA ALA A 67 -10.03 6.78 13.04
C ALA A 67 -11.00 5.67 12.57
N GLU A 68 -10.90 5.20 11.32
CA GLU A 68 -11.67 4.05 10.83
C GLU A 68 -11.23 2.75 11.50
N GLN A 69 -9.93 2.51 11.67
CA GLN A 69 -9.42 1.34 12.40
C GLN A 69 -9.93 1.28 13.84
N ILE A 70 -9.89 2.42 14.56
CA ILE A 70 -10.39 2.50 15.93
C ILE A 70 -11.91 2.28 15.98
N ARG A 71 -12.66 2.84 15.01
CA ARG A 71 -14.11 2.63 14.91
C ARG A 71 -14.45 1.16 14.72
N ASP A 72 -13.76 0.46 13.81
CA ASP A 72 -13.97 -0.97 13.62
C ASP A 72 -13.65 -1.78 14.88
N PHE A 73 -12.52 -1.49 15.55
CA PHE A 73 -12.18 -2.16 16.80
C PHE A 73 -13.27 -1.99 17.88
N VAL A 74 -13.77 -0.77 18.08
CA VAL A 74 -14.84 -0.50 19.05
C VAL A 74 -16.13 -1.24 18.68
N ALA A 75 -16.50 -1.26 17.40
CA ALA A 75 -17.67 -1.99 16.92
C ALA A 75 -17.50 -3.50 17.14
N ALA A 76 -16.35 -4.07 16.80
CA ALA A 76 -16.02 -5.49 16.96
C ALA A 76 -16.19 -5.95 18.42
N VAL A 77 -15.69 -5.16 19.38
CA VAL A 77 -15.84 -5.43 20.82
C VAL A 77 -17.31 -5.39 21.24
N ARG A 78 -18.07 -4.39 20.78
CA ARG A 78 -19.49 -4.23 21.14
C ARG A 78 -20.37 -5.34 20.57
N GLU A 79 -20.06 -5.78 19.35
CA GLU A 79 -20.84 -6.76 18.60
C GLU A 79 -20.40 -8.21 18.86
N GLY A 80 -19.25 -8.41 19.54
CA GLY A 80 -18.71 -9.75 19.79
C GLY A 80 -18.22 -10.45 18.52
N ARG A 81 -17.72 -9.69 17.54
CA ARG A 81 -17.15 -10.20 16.29
C ARG A 81 -15.64 -9.94 16.21
N PRO A 82 -14.89 -10.61 15.32
CA PRO A 82 -13.53 -10.22 15.00
C PRO A 82 -13.47 -8.81 14.39
N PRO A 83 -12.40 -8.04 14.67
CA PRO A 83 -12.10 -6.81 13.92
C PRO A 83 -11.73 -7.15 12.47
N LEU A 84 -11.68 -6.13 11.61
CA LEU A 84 -11.33 -6.24 10.19
C LEU A 84 -9.96 -6.91 9.99
N VAL A 85 -9.02 -6.67 10.90
CA VAL A 85 -7.73 -7.35 10.96
C VAL A 85 -7.53 -7.88 12.38
N ASP A 86 -7.66 -9.19 12.54
CA ASP A 86 -7.42 -9.86 13.82
C ASP A 86 -5.94 -10.18 14.05
N GLY A 87 -5.63 -10.80 15.20
CA GLY A 87 -4.24 -11.15 15.54
C GLY A 87 -3.62 -12.17 14.58
N THR A 88 -4.41 -13.09 14.03
CA THR A 88 -3.93 -14.11 13.09
C THR A 88 -3.57 -13.48 11.75
N GLU A 89 -4.43 -12.59 11.25
CA GLU A 89 -4.16 -11.83 10.03
C GLU A 89 -2.99 -10.86 10.21
N ALA A 90 -2.91 -10.16 11.34
CA ALA A 90 -1.80 -9.25 11.65
C ALA A 90 -0.45 -9.98 11.73
N ARG A 91 -0.44 -11.23 12.21
CA ARG A 91 0.78 -12.04 12.33
C ARG A 91 1.45 -12.32 10.97
N LYS A 92 0.69 -12.37 9.88
CA LYS A 92 1.25 -12.61 8.54
C LYS A 92 2.30 -11.55 8.16
N VAL A 93 2.07 -10.29 8.55
CA VAL A 93 3.02 -9.20 8.31
C VAL A 93 4.32 -9.40 9.09
N LEU A 94 4.24 -9.84 10.35
CA LEU A 94 5.43 -10.13 11.16
C LEU A 94 6.31 -11.21 10.53
N VAL A 95 5.70 -12.30 10.04
CA VAL A 95 6.44 -13.39 9.36
C VAL A 95 7.24 -12.87 8.15
N VAL A 96 6.66 -11.95 7.38
CA VAL A 96 7.34 -11.34 6.22
C VAL A 96 8.47 -10.41 6.67
N ILE A 97 8.22 -9.55 7.66
CA ILE A 97 9.24 -8.61 8.17
C ILE A 97 10.45 -9.37 8.76
N GLU A 98 10.20 -10.42 9.53
CA GLU A 98 11.26 -11.26 10.09
C GLU A 98 12.07 -11.95 8.99
N ALA A 99 11.41 -12.45 7.94
CA ALA A 99 12.09 -13.03 6.79
C ALA A 99 12.94 -12.00 6.03
N LEU A 100 12.47 -10.75 5.88
CA LEU A 100 13.25 -9.66 5.29
C LEU A 100 14.53 -9.40 6.08
N TYR A 101 14.45 -9.31 7.41
CA TYR A 101 15.64 -9.12 8.25
C TYR A 101 16.61 -10.30 8.15
N ARG A 102 16.12 -11.54 8.21
CA ARG A 102 16.97 -12.74 8.04
C ARG A 102 17.65 -12.80 6.68
N SER A 103 16.91 -12.48 5.61
CA SER A 103 17.46 -12.45 4.25
C SER A 103 18.55 -11.39 4.14
N ALA A 104 18.33 -10.18 4.68
CA ALA A 104 19.31 -9.10 4.66
C ALA A 104 20.59 -9.46 5.43
N GLU A 105 20.46 -10.10 6.60
CA GLU A 105 21.59 -10.54 7.42
C GLU A 105 22.41 -11.63 6.71
N ARG A 106 21.74 -12.65 6.16
CA ARG A 106 22.40 -13.82 5.55
C ARG A 106 22.81 -13.62 4.09
N ARG A 107 22.25 -12.60 3.43
CA ARG A 107 22.41 -12.32 1.99
C ARG A 107 21.99 -13.49 1.10
N GLU A 108 20.93 -14.19 1.49
CA GLU A 108 20.39 -15.31 0.75
C GLU A 108 18.85 -15.29 0.73
N TRP A 109 18.27 -16.10 -0.15
CA TRP A 109 16.85 -16.39 -0.12
C TRP A 109 16.49 -17.18 1.13
N VAL A 110 15.39 -16.82 1.79
CA VAL A 110 14.91 -17.51 2.98
C VAL A 110 13.45 -17.90 2.81
N GLU A 111 13.09 -19.05 3.37
CA GLU A 111 11.70 -19.51 3.42
C GLU A 111 10.88 -18.69 4.43
N LEU A 112 9.64 -18.37 4.09
CA LEU A 112 8.69 -17.74 5.01
C LEU A 112 8.26 -18.78 6.07
N GLY A 113 8.18 -18.38 7.34
CA GLY A 113 7.80 -19.28 8.44
C GLY A 113 8.89 -20.27 8.89
N ALA A 114 10.07 -20.28 8.28
CA ALA A 114 11.21 -21.06 8.77
C ALA A 114 11.77 -20.43 10.05
N GLY A 115 11.32 -20.91 11.21
CA GLY A 115 11.71 -20.39 12.52
C GLY A 115 10.70 -20.60 13.66
N GLU A 116 9.53 -21.18 13.37
CA GLU A 116 8.59 -21.71 14.38
C GLU A 116 8.80 -23.20 14.66
#